data_AF-A0A559NBM6-F1
#
_entry.id   AF-A0A559NBM6-F1
#
_cell.length_a   1.000
_cell.length_b   1.000
_cell.length_c   1.000
_cell.angle_alpha   90.00
_cell.angle_beta   90.00
_cell.angle_gamma   90.00
#
_symmetry.space_group_name_H-M   'P 1'
#
loop_
_entity.id
_entity.type
_entity.pdbx_description
1 polymer ?
#
loop_
_entity_poly.entity_id
_entity_poly.type
_entity_poly.pdbx_seq_one_letter_code
_entity_poly.pdbx_strand_id
1 'polypeptide(L)'
;MKSEENKLSELQRIPETKLNVVLEEYLKFMSSTKYIRYVLLLFGALVLLYNVFIAGKSYSYSDYNTIKTSVILICCIFIIVLLVFSGVYFTKQLKVKGKLKEIAEYNNLDFKKVRKEFNIYVKEALGGYPI
;
A
#
# COMPACT_ATOMS: atom_id res chain seq x y z
N MET A 1 -1.67 -1.91 -34.65
CA MET A 1 -2.38 -1.25 -33.53
C MET A 1 -3.83 -1.76 -33.44
N LYS A 2 -4.06 -3.04 -33.13
CA LYS A 2 -5.43 -3.63 -33.11
C LYS A 2 -5.67 -4.64 -31.98
N SER A 3 -4.77 -4.66 -30.98
CA SER A 3 -4.73 -5.72 -29.96
C SER A 3 -5.09 -5.25 -28.54
N GLU A 4 -5.16 -3.95 -28.27
CA GLU A 4 -5.34 -3.44 -26.90
C GLU A 4 -6.78 -3.03 -26.58
N GLU A 5 -7.57 -2.58 -27.57
CA GLU A 5 -8.99 -2.24 -27.36
C GLU A 5 -9.85 -3.43 -26.90
N ASN A 6 -9.44 -4.66 -27.18
CA ASN A 6 -10.21 -5.86 -26.80
C ASN A 6 -9.89 -6.37 -25.38
N LYS A 7 -8.95 -5.73 -24.66
CA LYS A 7 -8.57 -6.14 -23.29
C LYS A 7 -9.34 -5.42 -22.18
N LEU A 8 -10.12 -4.37 -22.50
CA LEU A 8 -10.86 -3.52 -21.53
C LEU A 8 -12.37 -3.50 -21.83
N SER A 9 -12.88 -4.58 -22.42
CA SER A 9 -14.25 -4.67 -22.94
C SER A 9 -15.34 -4.48 -21.87
N GLU A 10 -15.05 -4.81 -20.62
CA GLU A 10 -16.00 -4.70 -19.51
C GLU A 10 -15.84 -3.35 -18.79
N LEU A 11 -14.61 -2.81 -18.69
CA LEU A 11 -14.37 -1.49 -18.12
C LEU A 11 -14.99 -0.36 -18.96
N GLN A 12 -14.98 -0.50 -20.29
CA GLN A 12 -15.57 0.48 -21.22
C GLN A 12 -17.11 0.53 -21.14
N ARG A 13 -17.76 -0.51 -20.59
CA ARG A 13 -19.21 -0.55 -20.35
C ARG A 13 -19.62 0.20 -19.09
N ILE A 14 -18.67 0.55 -18.24
CA ILE A 14 -18.93 1.29 -17.01
C ILE A 14 -18.97 2.78 -17.34
N PRO A 15 -19.98 3.54 -16.87
CA PRO A 15 -20.01 4.99 -17.04
C PRO A 15 -18.74 5.64 -16.47
N GLU A 16 -18.09 6.51 -17.23
CA GLU A 16 -16.84 7.19 -16.81
C GLU A 16 -16.98 7.88 -15.45
N THR A 17 -18.14 8.44 -15.15
CA THR A 17 -18.44 9.06 -13.84
C THR A 17 -18.32 8.09 -12.68
N LYS A 18 -18.80 6.85 -12.83
CA LYS A 18 -18.69 5.82 -11.79
C LYS A 18 -17.27 5.25 -11.72
N LEU A 19 -16.59 5.11 -12.85
CA LEU A 19 -15.20 4.65 -12.90
C LEU A 19 -14.26 5.67 -12.23
N ASN A 20 -14.47 6.97 -12.45
CA ASN A 20 -13.69 8.05 -11.83
C ASN A 20 -13.79 8.04 -10.31
N VAL A 21 -14.97 7.74 -9.74
CA VAL A 21 -15.13 7.61 -8.27
C VAL A 21 -14.29 6.46 -7.71
N VAL A 22 -14.17 5.34 -8.43
CA VAL A 22 -13.30 4.23 -8.01
C VAL A 22 -11.82 4.60 -8.17
N LEU A 23 -11.48 5.28 -9.26
CA LEU A 23 -10.11 5.74 -9.51
C LEU A 23 -9.65 6.77 -8.47
N GLU A 24 -10.50 7.70 -8.04
CA GLU A 24 -10.15 8.63 -6.97
C GLU A 24 -9.87 7.92 -5.64
N GLU A 25 -10.69 6.93 -5.28
CA GLU A 25 -10.46 6.12 -4.08
C GLU A 25 -9.18 5.29 -4.20
N TYR A 26 -8.90 4.77 -5.39
CA TYR A 26 -7.66 4.08 -5.69
C TYR A 26 -6.44 5.00 -5.60
N LEU A 27 -6.53 6.24 -6.09
CA LEU A 27 -5.47 7.24 -5.97
C LEU A 27 -5.23 7.64 -4.51
N LYS A 28 -6.29 7.77 -3.71
CA LYS A 28 -6.20 8.00 -2.25
C LYS A 28 -5.57 6.81 -1.51
N PHE A 29 -5.78 5.59 -2.00
CA PHE A 29 -5.09 4.40 -1.51
C PHE A 29 -3.61 4.42 -1.89
N MET A 30 -3.29 4.67 -3.16
CA MET A 30 -1.92 4.73 -3.68
C MET A 30 -1.10 5.87 -3.08
N SER A 31 -1.70 7.01 -2.73
CA SER A 31 -0.98 8.07 -2.03
C SER A 31 -0.59 7.65 -0.61
N SER A 32 -1.38 6.78 0.02
CA SER A 32 -1.12 6.28 1.38
C SER A 32 0.05 5.30 1.42
N THR A 33 0.26 4.52 0.35
CA THR A 33 1.37 3.55 0.27
C THR A 33 2.74 4.23 0.15
N LYS A 34 2.80 5.48 -0.36
CA LYS A 34 4.05 6.26 -0.41
C LYS A 34 4.62 6.50 0.98
N TYR A 35 3.77 6.81 1.96
CA TYR A 35 4.21 7.07 3.34
C TYR A 35 4.84 5.83 3.99
N ILE A 36 4.28 4.64 3.73
CA ILE A 36 4.85 3.37 4.24
C ILE A 36 6.27 3.16 3.72
N ARG A 37 6.54 3.47 2.44
CA ARG A 37 7.90 3.35 1.88
C ARG A 37 8.89 4.25 2.62
N TYR A 38 8.52 5.50 2.90
CA TYR A 38 9.38 6.42 3.65
C TYR A 38 9.62 5.94 5.08
N VAL A 39 8.60 5.40 5.75
CA VAL A 39 8.72 4.83 7.11
C VAL A 39 9.67 3.63 7.12
N LEU A 40 9.59 2.73 6.13
CA LEU A 40 10.50 1.60 6.00
C LEU A 40 11.94 2.03 5.70
N LEU A 41 12.12 3.02 4.82
CA LEU A 41 13.45 3.59 4.53
C LEU A 41 14.06 4.24 5.78
N LEU A 42 13.28 5.01 6.54
CA LEU A 42 13.72 5.61 7.79
C LEU A 42 14.16 4.55 8.80
N PHE A 43 13.42 3.45 8.92
CA PHE A 43 13.80 2.35 9.80
C PHE A 43 15.10 1.67 9.37
N GLY A 44 15.27 1.42 8.07
CA GLY A 44 16.54 0.92 7.53
C GLY A 44 17.71 1.85 7.86
N ALA A 45 17.53 3.16 7.72
CA ALA A 45 18.54 4.15 8.08
C ALA A 45 18.87 4.12 9.58
N LEU A 46 17.87 4.01 10.47
CA LEU A 46 18.07 3.91 11.91
C LEU A 46 18.86 2.64 12.30
N VAL A 47 18.54 1.50 11.69
CA VAL A 47 19.27 0.23 11.93
C VAL A 47 20.72 0.34 11.45
N LEU A 48 20.96 0.99 10.31
CA LEU A 48 22.33 1.22 9.81
C LEU A 48 23.11 2.15 10.75
N LEU A 49 22.51 3.25 11.22
CA LEU A 49 23.14 4.14 12.19
C LEU A 49 23.46 3.41 13.49
N TYR A 50 22.55 2.57 13.98
CA TYR A 50 22.82 1.75 15.16
C TYR A 50 24.02 0.83 14.95
N ASN A 51 24.08 0.13 13.80
CA ASN A 51 25.20 -0.76 13.49
C ASN A 51 26.54 -0.02 13.35
N VAL A 52 26.56 1.17 12.74
CA VAL A 52 27.81 1.92 12.51
C VAL A 52 28.32 2.58 13.80
N PHE A 53 27.44 3.16 14.61
CA PHE A 53 27.86 4.01 15.73
C PHE A 53 27.87 3.30 17.08
N ILE A 54 27.04 2.26 17.25
CA ILE A 54 26.78 1.62 18.54
C ILE A 54 27.27 0.17 18.54
N ALA A 55 27.07 -0.60 17.46
CA ALA A 55 27.50 -1.99 17.44
C ALA A 55 29.05 -2.10 17.50
N GLY A 56 29.55 -3.02 18.32
CA GLY A 56 30.99 -3.30 18.46
C GLY A 56 31.76 -2.37 19.39
N LYS A 57 31.13 -1.32 19.96
CA LYS A 57 31.76 -0.51 21.00
C LYS A 57 31.56 -1.11 22.39
N SER A 58 32.59 -0.99 23.23
CA SER A 58 32.51 -1.36 24.64
C SER A 58 31.79 -0.26 25.42
N TYR A 59 30.69 -0.62 26.06
CA TYR A 59 29.93 0.26 26.94
C TYR A 59 29.96 -0.29 28.36
N SER A 60 29.75 0.58 29.35
CA SER A 60 29.48 0.11 30.71
C SER A 60 28.20 -0.73 30.72
N TYR A 61 28.06 -1.65 31.68
CA TYR A 61 26.87 -2.50 31.78
C TYR A 61 25.57 -1.68 31.90
N SER A 62 25.63 -0.55 32.64
CA SER A 62 24.50 0.38 32.78
C SER A 62 24.12 1.03 31.45
N ASP A 63 25.11 1.51 30.70
CA ASP A 63 24.88 2.15 29.40
C ASP A 63 24.36 1.15 28.38
N TYR A 64 24.94 -0.05 28.33
CA TYR A 64 24.48 -1.12 27.46
C TYR A 64 23.01 -1.49 27.73
N ASN A 65 22.63 -1.65 29.00
CA ASN A 65 21.26 -2.03 29.35
C ASN A 65 20.27 -0.91 29.03
N THR A 66 20.67 0.35 29.19
CA THR A 66 19.89 1.52 28.78
C THR A 66 19.68 1.53 27.27
N ILE A 67 20.76 1.42 26.49
CA ILE A 67 20.72 1.36 25.02
C ILE A 67 19.82 0.21 24.54
N LYS A 68 19.99 -0.99 25.09
CA LYS A 68 19.20 -2.17 24.74
C LYS A 68 17.70 -1.92 24.99
N THR A 69 17.36 -1.37 26.16
CA THR A 69 15.97 -1.09 26.52
C THR A 69 15.36 -0.03 25.61
N SER A 70 16.10 1.05 25.29
CA SER A 70 15.66 2.09 24.35
C SER A 70 15.42 1.53 22.94
N VAL A 71 16.33 0.68 22.43
CA VAL A 71 16.17 0.06 21.10
C VAL A 71 14.94 -0.84 21.05
N ILE A 72 14.72 -1.66 22.08
CA ILE A 72 13.51 -2.51 22.18
C ILE A 72 12.25 -1.64 22.15
N LEU A 73 12.22 -0.55 22.90
CA LEU A 73 11.07 0.36 22.96
C LEU A 73 10.82 1.03 21.60
N ILE A 74 11.86 1.48 20.91
CA ILE A 74 11.75 2.03 19.54
C ILE A 74 11.21 0.98 18.56
N CYS A 75 11.72 -0.25 18.63
CA CYS A 75 11.21 -1.36 17.81
C CYS A 75 9.73 -1.66 18.09
N CYS A 76 9.31 -1.66 19.36
CA CYS A 76 7.90 -1.85 19.72
C CYS A 76 7.00 -0.76 19.14
N ILE A 77 7.40 0.52 19.25
CA ILE A 77 6.64 1.63 18.66
C ILE A 77 6.55 1.47 17.14
N PHE A 78 7.66 1.06 16.50
CA PHE A 78 7.69 0.85 15.06
C PHE A 78 6.71 -0.24 14.60
N ILE A 79 6.65 -1.36 15.33
CA ILE A 79 5.68 -2.44 15.06
C ILE A 79 4.24 -1.92 15.16
N ILE A 80 3.92 -1.13 16.20
CA ILE A 80 2.58 -0.54 16.37
C ILE A 80 2.23 0.35 15.17
N VAL A 81 3.15 1.22 14.75
CA VAL A 81 2.96 2.08 13.58
C VAL A 81 2.68 1.25 12.32
N LEU A 82 3.44 0.18 12.09
CA LEU A 82 3.21 -0.73 10.95
C LEU A 82 1.84 -1.40 11.00
N LEU A 83 1.37 -1.82 12.18
CA LEU A 83 0.04 -2.40 12.35
C LEU A 83 -1.07 -1.40 12.01
N VAL A 84 -0.94 -0.14 12.46
CA VAL A 84 -1.88 0.94 12.11
C VAL A 84 -1.90 1.17 10.61
N PHE A 85 -0.73 1.27 9.96
CA PHE A 85 -0.64 1.42 8.51
C PHE A 85 -1.24 0.24 7.75
N SER A 86 -1.02 -0.99 8.24
CA SER A 86 -1.64 -2.20 7.66
C SER A 86 -3.16 -2.13 7.74
N GLY A 87 -3.73 -1.73 8.88
CA GLY A 87 -5.18 -1.53 9.02
C GLY A 87 -5.73 -0.47 8.05
N VAL A 88 -5.05 0.68 7.91
CA VAL A 88 -5.43 1.72 6.95
C VAL A 88 -5.33 1.22 5.51
N TYR A 89 -4.30 0.43 5.20
CA TYR A 89 -4.10 -0.18 3.88
C TYR A 89 -5.25 -1.14 3.53
N PHE A 90 -5.55 -2.09 4.42
CA PHE A 90 -6.62 -3.07 4.20
C PHE A 90 -8.00 -2.42 4.08
N THR A 91 -8.31 -1.46 4.94
CA THR A 91 -9.61 -0.76 4.89
C THR A 91 -9.79 0.01 3.58
N LYS A 92 -8.77 0.72 3.10
CA LYS A 92 -8.82 1.42 1.81
C LYS A 92 -8.87 0.45 0.63
N GLN A 93 -8.09 -0.64 0.65
CA GLN A 93 -8.16 -1.67 -0.38
C GLN A 93 -9.57 -2.30 -0.47
N LEU A 94 -10.17 -2.62 0.68
CA LEU A 94 -11.53 -3.16 0.75
C LEU A 94 -12.56 -2.17 0.22
N LYS A 95 -12.41 -0.87 0.48
CA LYS A 95 -13.31 0.16 -0.10
C LYS A 95 -13.25 0.19 -1.63
N VAL A 96 -12.05 0.18 -2.22
CA VAL A 96 -11.93 0.18 -3.70
C VAL A 96 -12.51 -1.11 -4.27
N LYS A 97 -12.20 -2.26 -3.66
CA LYS A 97 -12.74 -3.57 -4.06
C LYS A 97 -14.27 -3.63 -3.93
N GLY A 98 -14.82 -3.06 -2.85
CA GLY A 98 -16.25 -3.00 -2.59
C GLY A 98 -16.98 -2.17 -3.64
N LYS A 99 -16.51 -0.94 -3.90
CA LYS A 99 -17.07 -0.09 -4.96
C LYS A 99 -16.96 -0.72 -6.35
N LEU A 100 -15.86 -1.41 -6.64
CA LEU A 100 -15.70 -2.14 -7.90
C LEU A 100 -16.69 -3.32 -8.02
N LYS A 101 -16.99 -4.00 -6.90
CA LYS A 101 -18.00 -5.06 -6.85
C LYS A 101 -19.41 -4.51 -7.06
N GLU A 102 -19.75 -3.41 -6.39
CA GLU A 102 -21.05 -2.74 -6.55
C GLU A 102 -21.27 -2.29 -8.01
N ILE A 103 -20.25 -1.74 -8.66
CA ILE A 103 -20.35 -1.34 -10.07
C ILE A 103 -20.47 -2.55 -11.00
N ALA A 104 -19.72 -3.63 -10.72
CA ALA A 104 -19.84 -4.85 -11.50
C ALA A 104 -21.24 -5.46 -11.38
N GLU A 105 -21.79 -5.55 -10.17
CA GLU A 105 -23.16 -6.04 -9.93
C GLU A 105 -24.21 -5.14 -10.58
N TYR A 106 -24.10 -3.81 -10.46
CA TYR A 106 -25.04 -2.86 -11.07
C TYR A 106 -25.10 -2.97 -12.59
N ASN A 107 -23.99 -3.32 -13.24
CA ASN A 107 -23.90 -3.47 -14.69
C ASN A 107 -24.01 -4.93 -15.16
N ASN A 108 -24.34 -5.88 -14.27
CA ASN A 108 -24.38 -7.32 -14.56
C ASN A 108 -23.08 -7.87 -15.18
N LEU A 109 -21.94 -7.39 -14.71
CA LEU A 109 -20.61 -7.78 -15.18
C LEU A 109 -19.94 -8.77 -14.22
N ASP A 110 -19.09 -9.64 -14.76
CA ASP A 110 -18.27 -10.54 -13.96
C ASP A 110 -17.20 -9.74 -13.19
N PHE A 111 -17.37 -9.62 -11.87
CA PHE A 111 -16.43 -8.94 -10.99
C PHE A 111 -14.99 -9.42 -11.15
N LYS A 112 -14.76 -10.71 -11.42
CA LYS A 112 -13.41 -11.26 -11.59
C LYS A 112 -12.75 -10.70 -12.86
N LYS A 113 -13.52 -10.52 -13.93
CA LYS A 113 -13.05 -9.87 -15.17
C LYS A 113 -12.85 -8.38 -14.98
N VAL A 114 -13.83 -7.67 -14.41
CA VAL A 114 -13.74 -6.23 -14.13
C VAL A 114 -12.53 -5.91 -13.25
N ARG A 115 -12.27 -6.71 -12.20
CA ARG A 115 -11.09 -6.56 -11.35
C ARG A 115 -9.78 -6.78 -12.11
N LYS A 116 -9.73 -7.77 -13.00
CA LYS A 116 -8.53 -8.05 -13.80
C LYS A 116 -8.25 -6.91 -14.76
N GLU A 117 -9.28 -6.41 -15.46
CA GLU A 117 -9.17 -5.27 -16.36
C GLU A 117 -8.79 -3.99 -15.61
N PHE A 118 -9.41 -3.75 -14.44
CA PHE A 118 -9.06 -2.60 -13.59
C PHE A 118 -7.60 -2.65 -13.15
N ASN A 119 -7.12 -3.83 -12.74
CA ASN A 119 -5.73 -4.03 -12.32
C ASN A 119 -4.73 -3.84 -13.47
N ILE A 120 -5.10 -4.20 -14.70
CA ILE A 120 -4.30 -3.91 -15.90
C ILE A 120 -4.27 -2.41 -16.14
N TYR A 121 -5.44 -1.76 -16.14
CA TYR A 121 -5.57 -0.33 -16.36
C TYR A 121 -4.75 0.51 -15.37
N VAL A 122 -4.89 0.26 -14.06
CA VAL A 122 -4.14 1.03 -13.05
C VAL A 122 -2.64 0.77 -13.09
N LYS A 123 -2.21 -0.43 -13.50
CA LYS A 123 -0.78 -0.75 -13.65
C LYS A 123 -0.18 -0.03 -14.86
N GLU A 124 -0.87 -0.05 -15.99
CA GLU A 124 -0.39 0.53 -17.25
C GLU A 124 -0.52 2.05 -17.28
N ALA A 125 -1.64 2.61 -16.82
CA ALA A 125 -1.92 4.05 -16.88
C ALA A 125 -1.35 4.83 -15.68
N LEU A 126 -1.30 4.22 -14.50
CA LEU A 126 -0.96 4.93 -13.25
C LEU A 126 0.30 4.38 -12.56
N GLY A 127 0.93 3.33 -13.09
CA GLY A 127 2.05 2.64 -12.43
C GLY A 127 1.67 2.05 -11.06
N GLY A 128 0.37 1.81 -10.85
CA GLY A 128 -0.20 1.44 -9.56
C GLY A 128 -0.11 -0.05 -9.25
N TYR A 129 -0.37 -0.41 -7.99
CA TYR A 129 -0.40 -1.80 -7.55
C TYR A 129 -1.77 -2.45 -7.75
N PRO A 130 -1.81 -3.73 -8.14
CA PRO A 130 -3.07 -4.46 -8.24
C PRO A 130 -3.74 -4.59 -6.87
N ILE A 131 -5.06 -4.47 -6.86
CA ILE A 131 -5.91 -4.61 -5.67
C ILE A 131 -6.69 -5.90 -5.67
#